data_AF-A0A970U8E5-F1
#
_entry.id   AF-A0A970U8E5-F1
#
_cell.length_a   1.000
_cell.length_b   1.000
_cell.length_c   1.000
_cell.angle_alpha   90.00
_cell.angle_beta   90.00
_cell.angle_gamma   90.00
#
_symmetry.space_group_name_H-M   'P 1'
#
loop_
_entity.id
_entity.type
_entity.pdbx_description
1 polymer ?
#
loop_
_entity_poly.entity_id
_entity_poly.type
_entity_poly.pdbx_seq_one_letter_code
_entity_poly.pdbx_strand_id
1 'polypeptide(L)'
;MSISKKIYMEIDPPDTASFTADKDRIIRALKKDFGDISFPMKTFQKYYKLLRDFDWKLTVTMIMKGYVWEIIRIERGNTTDVHYGFAADLGSTTIAMQLVNLNTGRVLAEKVMFNSQRKIGDEILSRIFYVKDNDLRLSELQKQAADDLNLLIGDLCKASNISQDNCSVMVISGNTTMIHFLLGFDPWFIFHNPYTPAFNSAEFVPGENLGLTIPGFVYCLPSAANYIGGDTISGLLASGMYHRSELALYMDFGTNGEMVLGNNTFLLSAAGAAGPALEGGISKQGMPAKPGAIDSVRITKGDFAATTIQNEKPIGICGSGIVDLLAEMFLEGWIDPSGAFVPGKSERIVTRENMYCVVYAWAHESGTGEECLFTQRDIFSFMETKAAANTMVSYLLETYGIGPGELKKVYLAGAFGRYLNLESAITIGLYPDLPRDRFTVLGNASLLGAYMLLTDAKLYDTAESLIEKIDYLSLGEAQDFLTKMYAAKFLPHTDLDAYPSVQEKLKQRRT
;
A
#
# COMPACT_ATOMS: atom_id res chain seq x y z
N MET A 1 -18.34 1.77 13.15
CA MET A 1 -19.34 0.68 13.03
C MET A 1 -19.11 0.03 11.67
N SER A 2 -18.95 -1.30 11.55
CA SER A 2 -18.61 -1.93 10.26
C SER A 2 -19.59 -1.61 9.11
N ILE A 3 -19.09 -1.66 7.86
CA ILE A 3 -19.87 -1.60 6.61
C ILE A 3 -20.83 -2.77 6.41
N SER A 4 -20.74 -3.80 7.25
CA SER A 4 -21.72 -4.88 7.34
C SER A 4 -22.38 -4.89 8.71
N LYS A 5 -23.65 -5.29 8.76
CA LYS A 5 -24.43 -5.45 9.99
C LYS A 5 -25.12 -6.79 10.01
N LYS A 6 -25.17 -7.41 11.19
CA LYS A 6 -25.89 -8.66 11.43
C LYS A 6 -26.83 -8.46 12.62
N ILE A 7 -28.14 -8.50 12.36
CA ILE A 7 -29.18 -8.10 13.32
C ILE A 7 -30.13 -9.27 13.59
N TYR A 8 -30.17 -9.74 14.82
CA TYR A 8 -31.19 -10.68 15.28
C TYR A 8 -32.49 -9.93 15.57
N MET A 9 -33.60 -10.51 15.14
CA MET A 9 -34.92 -9.94 15.34
C MET A 9 -35.97 -11.03 15.51
N GLU A 10 -36.93 -10.75 16.39
CA GLU A 10 -38.16 -11.52 16.56
C GLU A 10 -39.29 -10.66 16.00
N ILE A 11 -39.91 -11.11 14.92
CA ILE A 11 -40.95 -10.37 14.21
C ILE A 11 -42.30 -11.03 14.52
N ASP A 12 -43.34 -10.22 14.75
CA ASP A 12 -44.68 -10.77 14.93
C ASP A 12 -45.14 -11.50 13.65
N PRO A 13 -45.54 -12.78 13.77
CA PRO A 13 -46.07 -13.53 12.64
C PRO A 13 -47.34 -12.85 12.08
N PRO A 14 -47.68 -13.06 10.80
CA PRO A 14 -48.96 -12.64 10.27
C PRO A 14 -50.10 -13.35 11.02
N ASP A 15 -51.10 -12.57 11.40
CA ASP A 15 -52.30 -13.04 12.09
C ASP A 15 -53.56 -12.44 11.45
N THR A 16 -54.73 -12.72 12.01
CA THR A 16 -56.02 -12.22 11.49
C THR A 16 -56.22 -10.72 11.65
N ALA A 17 -55.36 -10.01 12.38
CA ALA A 17 -55.39 -8.56 12.57
C ALA A 17 -54.26 -7.84 11.81
N SER A 18 -53.26 -8.58 11.32
CA SER A 18 -52.03 -8.05 10.73
C SER A 18 -51.77 -8.68 9.37
N PHE A 19 -52.19 -7.97 8.31
CA PHE A 19 -52.04 -8.39 6.90
C PHE A 19 -50.80 -7.81 6.20
N THR A 20 -49.84 -7.25 6.96
CA THR A 20 -48.61 -6.68 6.38
C THR A 20 -47.82 -7.78 5.66
N ALA A 21 -47.33 -7.50 4.45
CA ALA A 21 -46.54 -8.45 3.67
C ALA A 21 -45.20 -8.77 4.35
N ASP A 22 -44.72 -10.01 4.19
CA ASP A 22 -43.52 -10.53 4.86
C ASP A 22 -42.27 -9.64 4.64
N LYS A 23 -42.07 -9.18 3.39
CA LYS A 23 -40.98 -8.25 3.03
C LYS A 23 -41.08 -6.91 3.77
N ASP A 24 -42.28 -6.34 3.83
CA ASP A 24 -42.53 -5.03 4.44
C ASP A 24 -42.39 -5.10 5.96
N ARG A 25 -42.72 -6.24 6.59
CA ARG A 25 -42.48 -6.47 8.02
C ARG A 25 -41.00 -6.36 8.37
N ILE A 26 -40.15 -7.05 7.61
CA ILE A 26 -38.69 -7.04 7.82
C ILE A 26 -38.13 -5.64 7.58
N ILE A 27 -38.49 -4.99 6.46
CA ILE A 27 -38.05 -3.63 6.16
C ILE A 27 -38.48 -2.65 7.25
N ARG A 28 -39.75 -2.69 7.70
CA ARG A 28 -40.27 -1.79 8.72
C ARG A 28 -39.54 -1.95 10.05
N ALA A 29 -39.25 -3.19 10.44
CA ALA A 29 -38.54 -3.48 11.69
C ALA A 29 -37.09 -2.98 11.68
N LEU A 30 -36.43 -2.95 10.52
CA LEU A 30 -35.04 -2.44 10.39
C LEU A 30 -34.99 -0.93 10.12
N LYS A 31 -35.98 -0.37 9.42
CA LYS A 31 -35.99 1.04 8.98
C LYS A 31 -35.88 2.05 10.13
N LYS A 32 -36.40 1.70 11.31
CA LYS A 32 -36.34 2.55 12.50
C LYS A 32 -34.91 2.89 12.92
N ASP A 33 -34.01 1.92 12.83
CA ASP A 33 -32.64 2.04 13.38
C ASP A 33 -31.59 2.30 12.29
N PHE A 34 -31.89 1.95 11.03
CA PHE A 34 -30.92 1.97 9.93
C PHE A 34 -31.32 2.86 8.75
N GLY A 35 -32.50 3.51 8.80
CA GLY A 35 -32.97 4.37 7.71
C GLY A 35 -33.43 3.56 6.49
N ASP A 36 -32.95 3.91 5.30
CA ASP A 36 -33.42 3.25 4.09
C ASP A 36 -32.81 1.85 3.93
N ILE A 37 -33.73 0.89 3.79
CA ILE A 37 -33.41 -0.54 3.64
C ILE A 37 -33.81 -0.99 2.24
N SER A 38 -32.86 -1.51 1.49
CA SER A 38 -33.10 -2.26 0.26
C SER A 38 -33.22 -3.75 0.59
N PHE A 39 -34.27 -4.38 0.10
CA PHE A 39 -34.39 -5.84 0.12
C PHE A 39 -34.65 -6.32 -1.31
N PRO A 40 -33.59 -6.67 -2.07
CA PRO A 40 -33.71 -7.07 -3.47
C PRO A 40 -34.64 -8.25 -3.65
N MET A 41 -35.41 -8.27 -4.74
CA MET A 41 -36.40 -9.32 -4.97
C MET A 41 -35.75 -10.70 -5.13
N LYS A 42 -34.58 -10.78 -5.79
CA LYS A 42 -33.77 -12.00 -5.91
C LYS A 42 -33.43 -12.58 -4.52
N THR A 43 -33.03 -11.72 -3.58
CA THR A 43 -32.73 -12.12 -2.21
C THR A 43 -33.99 -12.56 -1.47
N PHE A 44 -35.09 -11.80 -1.56
CA PHE A 44 -36.34 -12.16 -0.89
C PHE A 44 -36.91 -13.49 -1.39
N GLN A 45 -36.86 -13.75 -2.70
CA GLN A 45 -37.28 -15.02 -3.31
C GLN A 45 -36.54 -16.24 -2.75
N LYS A 46 -35.29 -16.07 -2.31
CA LYS A 46 -34.50 -17.13 -1.68
C LYS A 46 -35.02 -17.49 -0.28
N TYR A 47 -35.53 -16.52 0.48
CA TYR A 47 -35.81 -16.69 1.91
C TYR A 47 -37.30 -16.69 2.29
N TYR A 48 -38.22 -16.15 1.47
CA TYR A 48 -39.61 -15.89 1.89
C TYR A 48 -40.36 -17.13 2.42
N LYS A 49 -40.11 -18.31 1.85
CA LYS A 49 -40.73 -19.57 2.31
C LYS A 49 -40.21 -20.00 3.68
N LEU A 50 -38.92 -19.75 3.92
CA LEU A 50 -38.22 -20.17 5.14
C LEU A 50 -38.61 -19.33 6.36
N LEU A 51 -39.16 -18.12 6.17
CA LEU A 51 -39.52 -17.22 7.27
C LEU A 51 -40.49 -17.86 8.28
N ARG A 52 -41.43 -18.67 7.78
CA ARG A 52 -42.40 -19.40 8.62
C ARG A 52 -41.74 -20.57 9.36
N ASP A 53 -40.80 -21.26 8.71
CA ASP A 53 -40.02 -22.35 9.32
C ASP A 53 -39.05 -21.83 10.41
N PHE A 54 -38.78 -20.53 10.41
CA PHE A 54 -37.93 -19.87 11.39
C PHE A 54 -38.69 -19.37 12.62
N ASP A 55 -40.02 -19.59 12.69
CA ASP A 55 -40.88 -19.04 13.74
C ASP A 55 -40.74 -17.51 13.88
N TRP A 56 -40.40 -16.83 12.77
CA TRP A 56 -40.09 -15.40 12.72
C TRP A 56 -38.97 -14.93 13.66
N LYS A 57 -38.13 -15.85 14.11
CA LYS A 57 -36.87 -15.60 14.83
C LYS A 57 -35.72 -15.75 13.86
N LEU A 58 -35.21 -14.63 13.39
CA LEU A 58 -34.26 -14.61 12.28
C LEU A 58 -33.14 -13.61 12.50
N THR A 59 -32.02 -13.85 11.85
CA THR A 59 -30.90 -12.91 11.78
C THR A 59 -30.76 -12.40 10.35
N VAL A 60 -30.75 -11.08 10.18
CA VAL A 60 -30.56 -10.42 8.89
C VAL A 60 -29.12 -9.92 8.78
N THR A 61 -28.43 -10.29 7.69
CA THR A 61 -27.16 -9.67 7.31
C THR A 61 -27.40 -8.60 6.26
N MET A 62 -26.91 -7.39 6.52
CA MET A 62 -26.99 -6.22 5.65
C MET A 62 -25.61 -5.68 5.31
N ILE A 63 -25.46 -5.14 4.10
CA ILE A 63 -24.27 -4.40 3.64
C ILE A 63 -24.67 -2.97 3.33
N MET A 64 -23.85 -2.01 3.78
CA MET A 64 -24.01 -0.62 3.40
C MET A 64 -23.60 -0.44 1.95
N LYS A 65 -24.48 0.11 1.11
CA LYS A 65 -24.19 0.50 -0.29
C LYS A 65 -24.53 1.97 -0.45
N GLY A 66 -23.51 2.83 -0.37
CA GLY A 66 -23.72 4.27 -0.24
C GLY A 66 -24.53 4.57 1.03
N TYR A 67 -25.66 5.25 0.87
CA TYR A 67 -26.54 5.64 1.98
C TYR A 67 -27.68 4.63 2.27
N VAL A 68 -27.67 3.45 1.63
CA VAL A 68 -28.73 2.44 1.78
C VAL A 68 -28.17 1.14 2.33
N TRP A 69 -28.88 0.50 3.26
CA TRP A 69 -28.53 -0.84 3.75
C TRP A 69 -29.25 -1.90 2.92
N GLU A 70 -28.49 -2.75 2.24
CA GLU A 70 -29.03 -3.85 1.43
C GLU A 70 -29.02 -5.16 2.21
N ILE A 71 -30.19 -5.80 2.33
CA ILE A 71 -30.33 -7.14 2.90
C ILE A 71 -29.79 -8.17 1.91
N ILE A 72 -28.80 -8.95 2.34
CA ILE A 72 -28.15 -9.97 1.49
C ILE A 72 -28.42 -11.41 1.97
N ARG A 73 -28.71 -11.60 3.26
CA ARG A 73 -28.89 -12.92 3.86
C ARG A 73 -29.84 -12.90 5.04
N ILE A 74 -30.61 -13.98 5.18
CA ILE A 74 -31.43 -14.27 6.34
C ILE A 74 -31.07 -15.66 6.86
N GLU A 75 -30.87 -15.78 8.17
CA GLU A 75 -30.53 -17.01 8.88
C GLU A 75 -31.56 -17.29 9.99
N ARG A 76 -31.75 -18.57 10.34
CA ARG A 76 -32.64 -18.98 11.44
C ARG A 76 -31.99 -18.67 12.79
N GLY A 77 -32.79 -18.17 13.74
CA GLY A 77 -32.36 -17.93 15.11
C GLY A 77 -31.34 -16.79 15.20
N ASN A 78 -30.62 -16.72 16.33
CA ASN A 78 -29.60 -15.72 16.56
C ASN A 78 -28.23 -16.21 16.11
N THR A 79 -27.69 -15.60 15.05
CA THR A 79 -26.35 -15.89 14.52
C THR A 79 -25.45 -14.64 14.51
N THR A 80 -25.77 -13.61 15.32
CA THR A 80 -25.05 -12.33 15.33
C THR A 80 -23.57 -12.47 15.66
N ASP A 81 -23.20 -13.47 16.47
CA ASP A 81 -21.81 -13.70 16.88
C ASP A 81 -20.92 -14.20 15.74
N VAL A 82 -21.52 -14.66 14.64
CA VAL A 82 -20.84 -15.23 13.47
C VAL A 82 -20.85 -14.20 12.34
N HIS A 83 -19.96 -13.21 12.44
CA HIS A 83 -19.92 -12.07 11.51
C HIS A 83 -18.49 -11.66 11.18
N TYR A 84 -18.09 -11.91 9.93
CA TYR A 84 -16.72 -11.74 9.47
C TYR A 84 -16.64 -11.02 8.13
N GLY A 85 -15.46 -10.49 7.82
CA GLY A 85 -15.16 -9.87 6.53
C GLY A 85 -13.66 -9.86 6.26
N PHE A 86 -13.29 -9.45 5.04
CA PHE A 86 -11.90 -9.39 4.61
C PHE A 86 -11.45 -7.96 4.31
N ALA A 87 -10.22 -7.65 4.68
CA ALA A 87 -9.51 -6.46 4.20
C ALA A 87 -8.32 -6.93 3.36
N ALA A 88 -8.13 -6.37 2.17
CA ALA A 88 -7.07 -6.78 1.26
C ALA A 88 -6.34 -5.57 0.68
N ASP A 89 -5.04 -5.76 0.47
CA ASP A 89 -4.16 -4.89 -0.30
C ASP A 89 -3.71 -5.65 -1.55
N LEU A 90 -4.23 -5.24 -2.70
CA LEU A 90 -3.95 -5.79 -4.02
C LEU A 90 -2.79 -5.01 -4.67
N GLY A 91 -1.58 -5.33 -4.22
CA GLY A 91 -0.35 -4.76 -4.77
C GLY A 91 0.09 -5.42 -6.09
N SER A 92 0.92 -4.71 -6.86
CA SER A 92 1.53 -5.22 -8.10
C SER A 92 2.45 -6.42 -7.85
N THR A 93 3.19 -6.40 -6.75
CA THR A 93 4.18 -7.44 -6.40
C THR A 93 3.65 -8.45 -5.40
N THR A 94 2.94 -7.97 -4.38
CA THR A 94 2.40 -8.79 -3.28
C THR A 94 0.93 -8.48 -3.04
N ILE A 95 0.18 -9.49 -2.59
CA ILE A 95 -1.19 -9.36 -2.14
C ILE A 95 -1.23 -9.73 -0.67
N ALA A 96 -1.75 -8.83 0.17
CA ALA A 96 -1.92 -9.07 1.60
C ALA A 96 -3.41 -9.07 1.94
N MET A 97 -3.84 -9.98 2.81
CA MET A 97 -5.25 -10.07 3.22
C MET A 97 -5.39 -10.45 4.68
N GLN A 98 -6.34 -9.82 5.35
CA GLN A 98 -6.75 -10.09 6.73
C GLN A 98 -8.18 -10.61 6.77
N LEU A 99 -8.42 -11.61 7.62
CA LEU A 99 -9.76 -12.01 8.05
C LEU A 99 -10.09 -11.33 9.38
N VAL A 100 -11.22 -10.64 9.45
CA VAL A 100 -11.59 -9.77 10.57
C VAL A 100 -12.93 -10.20 11.15
N ASN A 101 -13.01 -10.28 12.48
CA ASN A 101 -14.29 -10.38 13.19
C ASN A 101 -14.93 -8.99 13.28
N LEU A 102 -16.07 -8.80 12.62
CA LEU A 102 -16.70 -7.49 12.46
C LEU A 102 -17.44 -6.99 13.71
N ASN A 103 -17.70 -7.88 14.68
CA ASN A 103 -18.28 -7.51 15.97
C ASN A 103 -17.22 -6.89 16.90
N THR A 104 -15.98 -7.38 16.83
CA THR A 104 -14.89 -7.00 17.75
C THR A 104 -13.81 -6.14 17.11
N GLY A 105 -13.73 -6.11 15.78
CA GLY A 105 -12.62 -5.53 15.02
C GLY A 105 -11.35 -6.37 15.06
N ARG A 106 -11.33 -7.54 15.74
CA ARG A 106 -10.12 -8.34 15.87
C ARG A 106 -9.73 -8.99 14.54
N VAL A 107 -8.49 -8.80 14.12
CA VAL A 107 -7.86 -9.58 13.05
C VAL A 107 -7.62 -11.01 13.56
N LEU A 108 -8.20 -11.99 12.87
CA LEU A 108 -8.14 -13.41 13.23
C LEU A 108 -6.94 -14.10 12.59
N ALA A 109 -6.64 -13.75 11.34
CA ALA A 109 -5.48 -14.20 10.60
C ALA A 109 -5.11 -13.18 9.54
N GLU A 110 -3.83 -13.18 9.16
CA GLU A 110 -3.27 -12.40 8.05
C GLU A 110 -2.40 -13.33 7.20
N LYS A 111 -2.45 -13.15 5.89
CA LYS A 111 -1.53 -13.80 4.95
C LYS A 111 -1.09 -12.83 3.87
N VAL A 112 0.12 -13.08 3.38
CA VAL A 112 0.72 -12.36 2.25
C VAL A 112 1.18 -13.39 1.23
N MET A 113 0.97 -13.12 -0.05
CA MET A 113 1.49 -13.92 -1.16
C MET A 113 2.04 -13.02 -2.28
N PHE A 114 2.79 -13.61 -3.21
CA PHE A 114 3.16 -12.90 -4.43
C PHE A 114 1.97 -12.83 -5.38
N ASN A 115 1.79 -11.69 -6.04
CA ASN A 115 0.81 -11.52 -7.10
C ASN A 115 1.22 -12.38 -8.31
N SER A 116 0.36 -13.30 -8.73
CA SER A 116 0.64 -14.24 -9.82
C SER A 116 0.76 -13.55 -11.18
N GLN A 117 0.17 -12.36 -11.35
CA GLN A 117 0.28 -11.54 -12.56
C GLN A 117 1.72 -11.13 -12.87
N ARG A 118 2.63 -11.23 -11.91
CA ARG A 118 4.08 -11.05 -12.15
C ARG A 118 4.64 -11.99 -13.21
N LYS A 119 4.00 -13.13 -13.45
CA LYS A 119 4.36 -14.06 -14.54
C LYS A 119 4.22 -13.43 -15.93
N ILE A 120 3.32 -12.45 -16.07
CA ILE A 120 3.13 -11.69 -17.31
C ILE A 120 4.18 -10.59 -17.44
N GLY A 121 4.51 -9.95 -16.33
CA GLY A 121 5.60 -8.98 -16.22
C GLY A 121 5.75 -8.48 -14.80
N ASP A 122 7.00 -8.25 -14.37
CA ASP A 122 7.28 -7.73 -13.03
C ASP A 122 6.68 -6.32 -12.86
N GLU A 123 6.77 -5.47 -13.89
CA GLU A 123 6.24 -4.11 -13.90
C GLU A 123 4.77 -4.03 -14.34
N ILE A 124 4.02 -3.08 -13.78
CA ILE A 124 2.61 -2.81 -14.15
C ILE A 124 2.51 -2.48 -15.65
N LEU A 125 3.43 -1.68 -16.17
CA LEU A 125 3.39 -1.24 -17.57
C LEU A 125 3.44 -2.41 -18.56
N SER A 126 4.27 -3.42 -18.29
CA SER A 126 4.32 -4.64 -19.11
C SER A 126 2.97 -5.37 -19.15
N ARG A 127 2.25 -5.37 -18.02
CA ARG A 127 0.90 -5.97 -17.92
C ARG A 127 -0.14 -5.16 -18.69
N ILE A 128 -0.05 -3.83 -18.65
CA ILE A 128 -0.91 -2.93 -19.46
C ILE A 128 -0.73 -3.24 -20.95
N PHE A 129 0.52 -3.30 -21.43
CA PHE A 129 0.80 -3.65 -22.83
C PHE A 129 0.32 -5.05 -23.21
N TYR A 130 0.39 -6.00 -22.28
CA TYR A 130 -0.05 -7.36 -22.52
C TYR A 130 -1.56 -7.44 -22.84
N VAL A 131 -2.39 -6.73 -22.07
CA VAL A 131 -3.87 -6.78 -22.19
C VAL A 131 -4.44 -5.82 -23.22
N LYS A 132 -3.68 -4.79 -23.62
CA LYS A 132 -4.12 -3.72 -24.53
C LYS A 132 -4.87 -4.27 -25.74
N ASP A 133 -6.12 -3.81 -25.90
CA ASP A 133 -7.02 -4.18 -27.01
C ASP A 133 -7.21 -5.71 -27.15
N ASN A 134 -7.14 -6.46 -26.04
CA ASN A 134 -7.22 -7.93 -26.03
C ASN A 134 -8.03 -8.47 -24.85
N ASP A 135 -9.34 -8.64 -25.06
CA ASP A 135 -10.30 -9.11 -24.05
C ASP A 135 -9.95 -10.48 -23.47
N LEU A 136 -9.35 -11.38 -24.26
CA LEU A 136 -8.94 -12.71 -23.79
C LEU A 136 -7.82 -12.61 -22.76
N ARG A 137 -6.82 -11.77 -23.04
CA ARG A 137 -5.71 -11.52 -22.12
C ARG A 137 -6.13 -10.71 -20.90
N LEU A 138 -7.05 -9.76 -21.08
CA LEU A 138 -7.65 -9.03 -19.97
C LEU A 138 -8.41 -9.97 -19.03
N SER A 139 -9.23 -10.86 -19.58
CA SER A 139 -9.95 -11.88 -18.80
C SER A 139 -9.00 -12.85 -18.10
N GLU A 140 -7.90 -13.26 -18.75
CA GLU A 140 -6.86 -14.06 -18.11
C GLU A 140 -6.25 -13.34 -16.90
N LEU A 141 -5.89 -12.06 -17.04
CA LEU A 141 -5.25 -11.28 -15.99
C LEU A 141 -6.21 -10.96 -14.83
N GLN A 142 -7.47 -10.69 -15.15
CA GLN A 142 -8.57 -10.53 -14.19
C GLN A 142 -8.76 -11.80 -13.38
N LYS A 143 -8.82 -12.95 -14.06
CA LYS A 143 -8.96 -14.26 -13.41
C LYS A 143 -7.78 -14.57 -12.50
N GLN A 144 -6.54 -14.26 -12.91
CA GLN A 144 -5.36 -14.45 -12.07
C GLN A 144 -5.48 -13.68 -10.74
N ALA A 145 -5.93 -12.42 -10.77
CA ALA A 145 -6.17 -11.64 -9.55
C ALA A 145 -7.28 -12.26 -8.67
N ALA A 146 -8.38 -12.68 -9.27
CA ALA A 146 -9.48 -13.33 -8.56
C ALA A 146 -9.06 -14.67 -7.93
N ASP A 147 -8.29 -15.48 -8.66
CA ASP A 147 -7.76 -16.77 -8.20
C ASP A 147 -6.81 -16.57 -7.00
N ASP A 148 -5.91 -15.58 -7.04
CA ASP A 148 -5.02 -15.26 -5.91
C ASP A 148 -5.81 -14.81 -4.66
N LEU A 149 -6.82 -13.95 -4.84
CA LEU A 149 -7.71 -13.54 -3.74
C LEU A 149 -8.47 -14.73 -3.17
N ASN A 150 -9.01 -15.62 -4.02
CA ASN A 150 -9.71 -16.84 -3.58
C ASN A 150 -8.78 -17.80 -2.80
N LEU A 151 -7.52 -17.94 -3.22
CA LEU A 151 -6.53 -18.73 -2.48
C LEU A 151 -6.31 -18.16 -1.08
N LEU A 152 -6.13 -16.83 -0.95
CA LEU A 152 -5.99 -16.18 0.35
C LEU A 152 -7.25 -16.34 1.22
N ILE A 153 -8.44 -16.17 0.65
CA ILE A 153 -9.71 -16.39 1.35
C ILE A 153 -9.77 -17.80 1.94
N GLY A 154 -9.51 -18.82 1.12
CA GLY A 154 -9.55 -20.22 1.55
C GLY A 154 -8.52 -20.52 2.64
N ASP A 155 -7.31 -20.02 2.48
CA ASP A 155 -6.22 -20.18 3.44
C ASP A 155 -6.50 -19.51 4.79
N LEU A 156 -7.04 -18.30 4.79
CA LEU A 156 -7.40 -17.55 5.99
C LEU A 156 -8.56 -18.20 6.74
N CYS A 157 -9.59 -18.64 6.00
CA CYS A 157 -10.73 -19.38 6.54
C CYS A 157 -10.27 -20.68 7.22
N LYS A 158 -9.40 -21.44 6.55
CA LYS A 158 -8.82 -22.67 7.08
C LYS A 158 -7.98 -22.43 8.32
N ALA A 159 -7.11 -21.42 8.31
CA ALA A 159 -6.24 -21.08 9.44
C ALA A 159 -7.03 -20.63 10.68
N SER A 160 -8.19 -20.00 10.47
CA SER A 160 -9.03 -19.47 11.55
C SER A 160 -10.20 -20.37 11.94
N ASN A 161 -10.37 -21.52 11.26
CA ASN A 161 -11.53 -22.41 11.37
C ASN A 161 -12.88 -21.67 11.20
N ILE A 162 -12.94 -20.74 10.24
CA ILE A 162 -14.14 -19.97 9.91
C ILE A 162 -14.66 -20.45 8.56
N SER A 163 -15.97 -20.71 8.47
CA SER A 163 -16.61 -20.95 7.16
C SER A 163 -16.66 -19.65 6.37
N GLN A 164 -16.22 -19.72 5.12
CA GLN A 164 -16.26 -18.62 4.17
C GLN A 164 -17.67 -18.07 3.96
N ASP A 165 -18.71 -18.90 4.10
CA ASP A 165 -20.09 -18.44 4.01
C ASP A 165 -20.39 -17.33 5.02
N ASN A 166 -19.68 -17.26 6.14
CA ASN A 166 -19.87 -16.25 7.16
C ASN A 166 -19.17 -14.91 6.88
N CYS A 167 -18.40 -14.84 5.79
CA CYS A 167 -17.67 -13.64 5.37
C CYS A 167 -18.47 -12.91 4.29
N SER A 168 -19.22 -11.88 4.68
CA SER A 168 -20.22 -11.26 3.79
C SER A 168 -19.74 -10.02 3.05
N VAL A 169 -18.54 -9.55 3.36
CA VAL A 169 -17.98 -8.34 2.75
C VAL A 169 -16.46 -8.39 2.67
N MET A 170 -15.91 -7.81 1.61
CA MET A 170 -14.48 -7.57 1.45
C MET A 170 -14.23 -6.12 1.07
N VAL A 171 -13.23 -5.49 1.68
CA VAL A 171 -12.69 -4.20 1.24
C VAL A 171 -11.32 -4.44 0.60
N ILE A 172 -11.12 -3.93 -0.61
CA ILE A 172 -9.88 -4.06 -1.35
C ILE A 172 -9.28 -2.67 -1.57
N SER A 173 -8.01 -2.52 -1.22
CA SER A 173 -7.18 -1.37 -1.52
C SER A 173 -6.16 -1.76 -2.58
N GLY A 174 -5.77 -0.84 -3.47
CA GLY A 174 -4.75 -1.08 -4.48
C GLY A 174 -4.64 0.09 -5.46
N ASN A 175 -3.54 0.16 -6.20
CA ASN A 175 -3.37 1.20 -7.21
C ASN A 175 -4.44 1.09 -8.31
N THR A 176 -4.66 2.21 -9.01
CA THR A 176 -5.70 2.36 -10.03
C THR A 176 -5.66 1.24 -11.06
N THR A 177 -4.48 0.89 -11.58
CA THR A 177 -4.32 -0.17 -12.58
C THR A 177 -4.69 -1.55 -12.05
N MET A 178 -4.28 -1.88 -10.81
CA MET A 178 -4.60 -3.17 -10.21
C MET A 178 -6.11 -3.37 -10.01
N ILE A 179 -6.81 -2.31 -9.61
CA ILE A 179 -8.28 -2.33 -9.50
C ILE A 179 -8.94 -2.47 -10.87
N HIS A 180 -8.43 -1.81 -11.91
CA HIS A 180 -8.93 -1.99 -13.28
C HIS A 180 -8.79 -3.43 -13.76
N PHE A 181 -7.64 -4.07 -13.52
CA PHE A 181 -7.45 -5.49 -13.85
C PHE A 181 -8.45 -6.38 -13.11
N LEU A 182 -8.63 -6.20 -11.80
CA LEU A 182 -9.58 -7.01 -11.01
C LEU A 182 -11.03 -6.88 -11.51
N LEU A 183 -11.41 -5.68 -11.94
CA LEU A 183 -12.75 -5.37 -12.43
C LEU A 183 -12.92 -5.65 -13.93
N GLY A 184 -11.88 -6.11 -14.63
CA GLY A 184 -11.94 -6.47 -16.04
C GLY A 184 -12.01 -5.26 -16.99
N PHE A 185 -11.38 -4.14 -16.64
CA PHE A 185 -11.25 -2.96 -17.49
C PHE A 185 -9.83 -2.86 -18.08
N ASP A 186 -9.73 -2.57 -19.38
CA ASP A 186 -8.44 -2.27 -20.02
C ASP A 186 -7.88 -0.95 -19.47
N PRO A 187 -6.72 -0.96 -18.78
CA PRO A 187 -6.13 0.24 -18.18
C PRO A 187 -5.29 1.07 -19.16
N TRP A 188 -5.32 0.83 -20.48
CA TRP A 188 -4.47 1.52 -21.45
C TRP A 188 -4.45 3.05 -21.26
N PHE A 189 -5.61 3.66 -21.00
CA PHE A 189 -5.74 5.12 -20.83
C PHE A 189 -5.21 5.66 -19.49
N ILE A 190 -4.90 4.81 -18.50
CA ILE A 190 -4.17 5.22 -17.29
C ILE A 190 -2.74 5.66 -17.65
N PHE A 191 -2.11 4.96 -18.61
CA PHE A 191 -0.75 5.25 -19.07
C PHE A 191 -0.71 6.13 -20.31
N HIS A 192 -1.73 6.08 -21.16
CA HIS A 192 -1.76 6.85 -22.40
C HIS A 192 -2.35 8.24 -22.17
N ASN A 193 -1.64 9.28 -22.61
CA ASN A 193 -2.09 10.68 -22.59
C ASN A 193 -3.55 10.80 -23.12
N PRO A 194 -4.49 11.42 -22.38
CA PRO A 194 -4.32 12.31 -21.22
C PRO A 194 -4.31 11.64 -19.83
N TYR A 195 -3.90 10.37 -19.72
CA TYR A 195 -3.71 9.68 -18.44
C TYR A 195 -5.00 9.59 -17.61
N THR A 196 -6.08 9.17 -18.26
CA THR A 196 -7.43 9.15 -17.68
C THR A 196 -7.85 7.72 -17.35
N PRO A 197 -8.06 7.39 -16.05
CA PRO A 197 -8.69 6.13 -15.65
C PRO A 197 -10.10 6.00 -16.23
N ALA A 198 -10.56 4.76 -16.42
CA ALA A 198 -11.93 4.50 -16.89
C ALA A 198 -12.97 4.88 -15.82
N PHE A 199 -12.61 4.73 -14.54
CA PHE A 199 -13.40 5.13 -13.39
C PHE A 199 -12.48 5.41 -12.20
N ASN A 200 -13.00 6.17 -11.22
CA ASN A 200 -12.34 6.42 -9.95
C ASN A 200 -13.00 5.69 -8.78
N SER A 201 -14.32 5.46 -8.82
CA SER A 201 -15.06 4.67 -7.83
C SER A 201 -15.86 3.58 -8.53
N ALA A 202 -15.77 2.35 -8.02
CA ALA A 202 -16.42 1.17 -8.59
C ALA A 202 -17.70 0.74 -7.84
N GLU A 203 -18.09 1.52 -6.83
CA GLU A 203 -19.17 1.17 -5.88
C GLU A 203 -19.00 -0.24 -5.26
N PHE A 204 -20.09 -0.82 -4.75
CA PHE A 204 -20.11 -2.18 -4.20
C PHE A 204 -20.44 -3.19 -5.30
N VAL A 205 -19.53 -4.11 -5.57
CA VAL A 205 -19.67 -5.15 -6.60
C VAL A 205 -19.96 -6.51 -5.94
N PRO A 206 -20.94 -7.29 -6.41
CA PRO A 206 -21.12 -8.67 -5.94
C PRO A 206 -19.85 -9.50 -6.15
N GLY A 207 -19.41 -10.25 -5.14
CA GLY A 207 -18.21 -11.09 -5.24
C GLY A 207 -18.27 -12.08 -6.41
N GLU A 208 -19.46 -12.63 -6.68
CA GLU A 208 -19.70 -13.54 -7.81
C GLU A 208 -19.36 -12.91 -9.18
N ASN A 209 -19.58 -11.60 -9.34
CA ASN A 209 -19.27 -10.89 -10.59
C ASN A 209 -17.76 -10.75 -10.82
N LEU A 210 -16.96 -10.83 -9.76
CA LEU A 210 -15.49 -10.76 -9.82
C LEU A 210 -14.84 -12.15 -9.89
N GLY A 211 -15.63 -13.22 -9.93
CA GLY A 211 -15.13 -14.59 -9.80
C GLY A 211 -14.63 -14.91 -8.38
N LEU A 212 -15.00 -14.10 -7.38
CA LEU A 212 -14.67 -14.36 -5.99
C LEU A 212 -15.71 -15.27 -5.35
N THR A 213 -15.22 -16.12 -4.45
CA THR A 213 -16.03 -17.11 -3.73
C THR A 213 -16.79 -16.49 -2.55
N ILE A 214 -16.62 -15.20 -2.27
CA ILE A 214 -17.31 -14.49 -1.19
C ILE A 214 -18.82 -14.34 -1.50
N PRO A 215 -19.74 -14.75 -0.60
CA PRO A 215 -21.19 -14.77 -0.85
C PRO A 215 -21.88 -13.40 -0.74
N GLY A 216 -21.13 -12.30 -0.81
CA GLY A 216 -21.61 -10.95 -0.58
C GLY A 216 -20.96 -9.93 -1.49
N PHE A 217 -20.55 -8.78 -0.94
CA PHE A 217 -20.06 -7.65 -1.73
C PHE A 217 -18.59 -7.36 -1.50
N VAL A 218 -17.98 -6.81 -2.53
CA VAL A 218 -16.62 -6.29 -2.54
C VAL A 218 -16.70 -4.79 -2.76
N TYR A 219 -16.00 -4.03 -1.95
CA TYR A 219 -15.80 -2.60 -2.15
C TYR A 219 -14.32 -2.34 -2.40
N CYS A 220 -14.01 -1.76 -3.56
CA CYS A 220 -12.67 -1.30 -3.87
C CYS A 220 -12.56 0.16 -3.44
N LEU A 221 -11.53 0.52 -2.67
CA LEU A 221 -11.26 1.92 -2.38
C LEU A 221 -11.05 2.70 -3.69
N PRO A 222 -11.54 3.95 -3.73
CA PRO A 222 -11.50 4.72 -4.95
C PRO A 222 -10.09 5.22 -5.27
N SER A 223 -9.84 5.54 -6.54
CA SER A 223 -8.67 6.28 -6.98
C SER A 223 -8.98 7.77 -7.13
N ALA A 224 -7.96 8.63 -6.99
CA ALA A 224 -8.06 10.05 -7.33
C ALA A 224 -7.53 10.35 -8.74
N ALA A 225 -6.53 9.60 -9.19
CA ALA A 225 -5.89 9.78 -10.50
C ALA A 225 -5.33 8.47 -11.05
N ASN A 226 -4.64 8.55 -12.19
CA ASN A 226 -3.97 7.42 -12.82
C ASN A 226 -2.95 6.71 -11.91
N TYR A 227 -2.13 7.47 -11.17
CA TYR A 227 -1.12 6.94 -10.25
C TYR A 227 -1.45 7.16 -8.78
N ILE A 228 -2.61 7.75 -8.47
CA ILE A 228 -3.09 7.94 -7.10
C ILE A 228 -4.31 7.05 -6.91
N GLY A 229 -4.05 5.81 -6.47
CA GLY A 229 -5.05 4.77 -6.33
C GLY A 229 -5.68 4.65 -4.94
N GLY A 230 -6.45 3.58 -4.76
CA GLY A 230 -7.08 3.25 -3.48
C GLY A 230 -6.10 2.92 -2.37
N ASP A 231 -4.88 2.48 -2.72
CA ASP A 231 -3.74 2.36 -1.81
C ASP A 231 -3.34 3.69 -1.19
N THR A 232 -3.27 4.76 -2.00
CA THR A 232 -3.00 6.11 -1.50
C THR A 232 -4.15 6.62 -0.64
N ILE A 233 -5.41 6.43 -1.09
CA ILE A 233 -6.59 6.81 -0.29
C ILE A 233 -6.60 6.09 1.06
N SER A 234 -6.33 4.78 1.08
CA SER A 234 -6.16 4.00 2.31
C SER A 234 -5.06 4.55 3.20
N GLY A 235 -3.92 4.94 2.61
CA GLY A 235 -2.82 5.58 3.34
C GLY A 235 -3.22 6.91 3.99
N LEU A 236 -4.03 7.71 3.30
CA LEU A 236 -4.59 8.95 3.85
C LEU A 236 -5.56 8.65 5.00
N LEU A 237 -6.46 7.65 4.85
CA LEU A 237 -7.33 7.20 5.94
C LEU A 237 -6.53 6.78 7.17
N ALA A 238 -5.48 6.00 6.97
CA ALA A 238 -4.60 5.50 8.04
C ALA A 238 -3.81 6.61 8.74
N SER A 239 -3.31 7.60 8.01
CA SER A 239 -2.59 8.74 8.59
C SER A 239 -3.51 9.71 9.36
N GLY A 240 -4.76 9.86 8.90
CA GLY A 240 -5.72 10.84 9.41
C GLY A 240 -5.30 12.30 9.14
N MET A 241 -4.34 12.54 8.23
CA MET A 241 -3.79 13.89 8.02
C MET A 241 -4.82 14.88 7.47
N TYR A 242 -5.76 14.40 6.66
CA TYR A 242 -6.84 15.15 6.03
C TYR A 242 -7.89 15.69 7.03
N HIS A 243 -7.79 15.37 8.32
CA HIS A 243 -8.63 15.91 9.40
C HIS A 243 -7.90 16.91 10.30
N ARG A 244 -6.59 17.07 10.14
CA ARG A 244 -5.75 17.91 11.00
C ARG A 244 -5.47 19.25 10.33
N SER A 245 -5.32 20.31 11.11
CA SER A 245 -4.88 21.62 10.58
C SER A 245 -3.37 21.67 10.33
N GLU A 246 -2.62 20.79 10.99
CA GLU A 246 -1.16 20.68 10.88
C GLU A 246 -0.77 20.23 9.48
N LEU A 247 0.20 20.91 8.87
CA LEU A 247 0.76 20.50 7.59
C LEU A 247 1.53 19.18 7.75
N ALA A 248 1.19 18.21 6.92
CA ALA A 248 1.83 16.90 6.90
C ALA A 248 2.18 16.45 5.49
N LEU A 249 3.15 15.55 5.41
CA LEU A 249 3.55 14.85 4.19
C LEU A 249 3.32 13.35 4.39
N TYR A 250 2.50 12.73 3.55
CA TYR A 250 2.41 11.29 3.41
C TYR A 250 3.35 10.84 2.29
N MET A 251 4.11 9.77 2.52
CA MET A 251 5.02 9.19 1.54
C MET A 251 4.85 7.67 1.55
N ASP A 252 4.40 7.11 0.43
CA ASP A 252 4.45 5.67 0.17
C ASP A 252 5.60 5.38 -0.79
N PHE A 253 6.47 4.49 -0.34
CA PHE A 253 7.56 3.98 -1.16
C PHE A 253 7.26 2.51 -1.39
N GLY A 254 6.70 2.25 -2.57
CA GLY A 254 6.56 0.91 -3.14
C GLY A 254 7.32 0.83 -4.45
N THR A 255 6.74 0.13 -5.43
CA THR A 255 7.24 0.11 -6.80
C THR A 255 7.19 1.51 -7.44
N ASN A 256 6.18 2.29 -7.07
CA ASN A 256 6.06 3.71 -7.37
C ASN A 256 6.31 4.52 -6.07
N GLY A 257 6.68 5.78 -6.24
CA GLY A 257 6.70 6.73 -5.13
C GLY A 257 5.46 7.61 -5.19
N GLU A 258 4.49 7.36 -4.31
CA GLU A 258 3.31 8.20 -4.14
C GLU A 258 3.48 9.12 -2.92
N MET A 259 3.18 10.41 -3.10
CA MET A 259 3.31 11.40 -2.05
C MET A 259 2.08 12.30 -2.00
N VAL A 260 1.68 12.69 -0.79
CA VAL A 260 0.60 13.65 -0.57
C VAL A 260 1.02 14.67 0.49
N LEU A 261 1.08 15.94 0.10
CA LEU A 261 1.28 17.07 0.99
C LEU A 261 -0.07 17.71 1.32
N GLY A 262 -0.32 18.02 2.58
CA GLY A 262 -1.50 18.81 2.92
C GLY A 262 -1.98 18.65 4.35
N ASN A 263 -3.26 18.96 4.54
CA ASN A 263 -3.96 18.98 5.82
C ASN A 263 -5.49 18.93 5.56
N ASN A 264 -6.31 19.40 6.49
CA ASN A 264 -7.78 19.43 6.34
C ASN A 264 -8.32 20.51 5.38
N THR A 265 -7.46 21.37 4.82
CA THR A 265 -7.85 22.45 3.90
C THR A 265 -7.50 22.15 2.45
N PHE A 266 -6.39 21.46 2.20
CA PHE A 266 -5.97 21.07 0.86
C PHE A 266 -5.17 19.77 0.92
N LEU A 267 -5.18 19.01 -0.18
CA LEU A 267 -4.32 17.84 -0.38
C LEU A 267 -3.75 17.92 -1.80
N LEU A 268 -2.42 17.97 -1.91
CA LEU A 268 -1.71 17.94 -3.17
C LEU A 268 -0.91 16.66 -3.27
N SER A 269 -1.15 15.90 -4.31
CA SER A 269 -0.51 14.62 -4.57
C SER A 269 0.44 14.70 -5.74
N ALA A 270 1.46 13.86 -5.70
CA ALA A 270 2.33 13.61 -6.83
C ALA A 270 2.72 12.13 -6.80
N ALA A 271 2.92 11.55 -7.98
CA ALA A 271 3.45 10.21 -8.12
C ALA A 271 4.57 10.22 -9.17
N GLY A 272 5.61 9.46 -8.90
CA GLY A 272 6.74 9.33 -9.79
C GLY A 272 7.38 7.95 -9.71
N ALA A 273 8.16 7.62 -10.74
CA ALA A 273 8.97 6.43 -10.71
C ALA A 273 10.07 6.60 -9.66
N ALA A 274 9.90 5.99 -8.49
CA ALA A 274 11.01 5.77 -7.57
C ALA A 274 12.00 4.76 -8.18
N GLY A 275 11.54 3.83 -9.04
CA GLY A 275 12.37 2.80 -9.66
C GLY A 275 12.66 1.64 -8.70
N PRO A 276 13.06 0.45 -9.22
CA PRO A 276 13.19 -0.77 -8.42
C PRO A 276 14.39 -0.77 -7.47
N ALA A 277 15.12 0.35 -7.37
CA ALA A 277 16.31 0.52 -6.55
C ALA A 277 16.10 0.13 -5.09
N LEU A 278 14.93 0.52 -4.57
CA LEU A 278 14.58 0.29 -3.19
C LEU A 278 14.25 -1.20 -2.98
N GLU A 279 13.61 -1.88 -3.93
CA GLU A 279 13.27 -3.32 -3.85
C GLU A 279 14.47 -4.26 -4.12
N GLY A 280 15.68 -3.72 -4.27
CA GLY A 280 16.90 -4.47 -4.57
C GLY A 280 17.10 -4.74 -6.06
N GLY A 281 16.24 -4.24 -6.95
CA GLY A 281 16.31 -4.52 -8.38
C GLY A 281 17.41 -3.79 -9.15
N ILE A 282 18.19 -2.90 -8.51
CA ILE A 282 19.29 -2.19 -9.17
C ILE A 282 20.65 -2.85 -9.04
N SER A 283 20.83 -3.77 -8.09
CA SER A 283 22.11 -4.44 -7.87
C SER A 283 21.98 -5.90 -8.25
N LYS A 284 23.03 -6.47 -8.85
CA LYS A 284 23.09 -7.87 -9.24
C LYS A 284 22.80 -8.83 -8.08
N GLN A 285 23.21 -8.45 -6.87
CA GLN A 285 22.99 -9.20 -5.63
C GLN A 285 22.01 -8.49 -4.70
N GLY A 286 21.23 -7.53 -5.22
CA GLY A 286 20.12 -6.94 -4.50
C GLY A 286 18.94 -7.90 -4.44
N MET A 287 18.27 -7.99 -3.29
CA MET A 287 17.21 -8.95 -3.05
C MET A 287 16.18 -8.46 -2.03
N PRO A 288 14.95 -9.01 -2.03
CA PRO A 288 13.98 -8.75 -0.97
C PRO A 288 14.51 -9.19 0.41
N ALA A 289 13.98 -8.60 1.49
CA ALA A 289 14.30 -8.96 2.87
C ALA A 289 13.90 -10.42 3.16
N LYS A 290 14.85 -11.33 3.02
CA LYS A 290 14.74 -12.79 3.20
C LYS A 290 16.00 -13.30 3.89
N PRO A 291 15.98 -14.53 4.46
CA PRO A 291 17.13 -15.08 5.17
C PRO A 291 18.44 -14.96 4.36
N GLY A 292 19.48 -14.43 5.00
CA GLY A 292 20.78 -14.18 4.37
C GLY A 292 20.87 -12.85 3.57
N ALA A 293 19.81 -12.07 3.46
CA ALA A 293 19.92 -10.70 2.96
C ALA A 293 20.54 -9.80 4.04
N ILE A 294 21.55 -9.01 3.68
CA ILE A 294 22.07 -7.95 4.56
C ILE A 294 21.00 -6.87 4.73
N ASP A 295 20.67 -6.56 5.98
CA ASP A 295 19.59 -5.65 6.36
C ASP A 295 20.05 -4.40 7.10
N SER A 296 21.25 -4.43 7.70
CA SER A 296 21.91 -3.25 8.26
C SER A 296 23.41 -3.27 8.02
N VAL A 297 24.00 -2.08 7.90
CA VAL A 297 25.45 -1.89 7.73
C VAL A 297 25.92 -0.80 8.68
N ARG A 298 27.12 -0.98 9.24
CA ARG A 298 27.82 0.03 10.04
C ARG A 298 29.29 0.06 9.64
N ILE A 299 29.82 1.27 9.43
CA ILE A 299 31.24 1.47 9.15
C ILE A 299 31.78 2.42 10.20
N THR A 300 32.80 2.02 10.95
CA THR A 300 33.37 2.83 12.03
C THR A 300 34.88 2.79 11.98
N LYS A 301 35.54 3.92 11.71
CA LYS A 301 37.01 4.00 11.62
C LYS A 301 37.60 3.00 10.61
N GLY A 302 36.87 2.74 9.53
CA GLY A 302 37.23 1.75 8.52
C GLY A 302 36.78 0.31 8.79
N ASP A 303 36.33 -0.02 10.01
CA ASP A 303 35.80 -1.35 10.33
C ASP A 303 34.37 -1.50 9.77
N PHE A 304 34.18 -2.52 8.93
CA PHE A 304 32.90 -2.84 8.31
C PHE A 304 32.18 -3.94 9.11
N ALA A 305 30.94 -3.68 9.51
CA ALA A 305 30.05 -4.65 10.14
C ALA A 305 28.68 -4.64 9.45
N ALA A 306 28.07 -5.81 9.33
CA ALA A 306 26.73 -5.97 8.76
C ALA A 306 25.94 -7.05 9.51
N THR A 307 24.61 -6.91 9.51
CA THR A 307 23.68 -7.95 9.97
C THR A 307 22.94 -8.54 8.78
N THR A 308 22.41 -9.75 8.97
CA THR A 308 21.58 -10.43 7.98
C THR A 308 20.26 -10.88 8.59
N ILE A 309 19.22 -10.93 7.76
CA ILE A 309 17.94 -11.51 8.15
C ILE A 309 18.16 -12.98 8.58
N GLN A 310 17.62 -13.33 9.75
CA GLN A 310 17.79 -14.62 10.44
C GLN A 310 19.24 -14.98 10.83
N ASN A 311 20.18 -14.04 10.79
CA ASN A 311 21.60 -14.28 11.09
C ASN A 311 22.25 -15.38 10.22
N GLU A 312 21.72 -15.61 9.02
CA GLU A 312 22.29 -16.53 8.05
C GLU A 312 23.48 -15.89 7.33
N LYS A 313 24.32 -16.70 6.67
CA LYS A 313 25.42 -16.15 5.87
C LYS A 313 24.89 -15.22 4.76
N PRO A 314 25.57 -14.09 4.46
CA PRO A 314 25.12 -13.15 3.46
C PRO A 314 25.09 -13.78 2.06
N ILE A 315 23.97 -13.62 1.35
CA ILE A 315 23.81 -14.05 -0.05
C ILE A 315 23.41 -12.89 -0.97
N GLY A 316 23.21 -11.70 -0.39
CA GLY A 316 22.82 -10.48 -1.08
C GLY A 316 22.50 -9.37 -0.08
N ILE A 317 21.94 -8.27 -0.58
CA ILE A 317 21.62 -7.07 0.21
C ILE A 317 20.18 -6.62 -0.07
N CYS A 318 19.43 -6.24 0.96
CA CYS A 318 18.10 -5.68 0.79
C CYS A 318 18.11 -4.15 0.86
N GLY A 319 16.98 -3.50 0.52
CA GLY A 319 16.90 -2.04 0.43
C GLY A 319 17.36 -1.28 1.68
N SER A 320 17.05 -1.78 2.89
CA SER A 320 17.55 -1.17 4.14
C SER A 320 19.07 -1.28 4.27
N GLY A 321 19.63 -2.44 3.91
CA GLY A 321 21.08 -2.63 3.86
C GLY A 321 21.75 -1.70 2.85
N ILE A 322 21.15 -1.48 1.68
CA ILE A 322 21.67 -0.54 0.66
C ILE A 322 21.68 0.89 1.21
N VAL A 323 20.60 1.34 1.85
CA VAL A 323 20.51 2.69 2.42
C VAL A 323 21.55 2.90 3.52
N ASP A 324 21.70 1.93 4.43
CA ASP A 324 22.74 1.97 5.47
C ASP A 324 24.16 1.96 4.88
N LEU A 325 24.41 1.11 3.88
CA LEU A 325 25.70 1.02 3.20
C LEU A 325 26.10 2.36 2.58
N LEU A 326 25.18 3.00 1.86
CA LEU A 326 25.42 4.31 1.25
C LEU A 326 25.64 5.40 2.30
N ALA A 327 24.82 5.43 3.35
CA ALA A 327 24.94 6.40 4.43
C ALA A 327 26.29 6.30 5.15
N GLU A 328 26.68 5.09 5.54
CA GLU A 328 27.93 4.86 6.28
C GLU A 328 29.16 5.06 5.40
N MET A 329 29.14 4.65 4.12
CA MET A 329 30.23 4.94 3.19
C MET A 329 30.41 6.43 2.96
N PHE A 330 29.32 7.19 2.89
CA PHE A 330 29.36 8.65 2.75
C PHE A 330 29.93 9.31 4.01
N LEU A 331 29.48 8.91 5.19
CA LEU A 331 29.95 9.45 6.47
C LEU A 331 31.44 9.18 6.71
N GLU A 332 31.93 7.99 6.37
CA GLU A 332 33.33 7.58 6.51
C GLU A 332 34.21 8.02 5.32
N GLY A 333 33.61 8.66 4.30
CA GLY A 333 34.32 9.19 3.13
C GLY A 333 34.87 8.11 2.20
N TRP A 334 34.28 6.92 2.19
CA TRP A 334 34.53 5.87 1.21
C TRP A 334 33.95 6.24 -0.16
N ILE A 335 32.89 7.04 -0.16
CA ILE A 335 32.35 7.72 -1.33
C ILE A 335 32.32 9.23 -1.09
N ASP A 336 32.46 10.01 -2.15
CA ASP A 336 32.31 11.47 -2.11
C ASP A 336 30.83 11.89 -2.25
N PRO A 337 30.48 13.20 -2.13
CA PRO A 337 29.10 13.66 -2.28
C PRO A 337 28.47 13.37 -3.65
N SER A 338 29.25 13.12 -4.70
CA SER A 338 28.74 12.70 -6.01
C SER A 338 28.44 11.20 -6.08
N GLY A 339 28.78 10.46 -5.01
CA GLY A 339 28.64 9.00 -4.94
C GLY A 339 29.82 8.25 -5.54
N ALA A 340 30.86 8.94 -6.00
CA ALA A 340 32.04 8.30 -6.55
C ALA A 340 32.86 7.66 -5.43
N PHE A 341 33.30 6.41 -5.64
CA PHE A 341 34.25 5.77 -4.73
C PHE A 341 35.55 6.57 -4.64
N VAL A 342 36.10 6.63 -3.43
CA VAL A 342 37.41 7.25 -3.15
C VAL A 342 38.44 6.12 -2.96
N PRO A 343 39.30 5.82 -3.96
CA PRO A 343 40.23 4.70 -3.89
C PRO A 343 41.22 4.85 -2.73
N GLY A 344 41.58 3.72 -2.10
CA GLY A 344 42.54 3.68 -0.99
C GLY A 344 41.95 4.04 0.38
N LYS A 345 40.66 4.38 0.48
CA LYS A 345 39.97 4.60 1.77
C LYS A 345 39.69 3.32 2.54
N SER A 346 39.58 2.19 1.84
CA SER A 346 39.33 0.88 2.43
C SER A 346 39.84 -0.21 1.49
N GLU A 347 40.31 -1.32 2.06
CA GLU A 347 40.65 -2.53 1.31
C GLU A 347 39.44 -3.19 0.63
N ARG A 348 38.22 -2.88 1.13
CA ARG A 348 36.96 -3.36 0.55
C ARG A 348 36.59 -2.62 -0.73
N ILE A 349 37.20 -1.47 -1.03
CA ILE A 349 37.01 -0.76 -2.29
C ILE A 349 37.98 -1.34 -3.32
N VAL A 350 37.45 -2.10 -4.27
CA VAL A 350 38.23 -2.85 -5.25
C VAL A 350 37.74 -2.57 -6.66
N THR A 351 38.52 -2.96 -7.65
CA THR A 351 38.09 -2.99 -9.05
C THR A 351 37.73 -4.42 -9.45
N ARG A 352 36.54 -4.61 -10.00
CA ARG A 352 36.08 -5.85 -10.64
C ARG A 352 35.48 -5.49 -11.99
N GLU A 353 35.80 -6.25 -13.04
CA GLU A 353 35.27 -6.00 -14.39
C GLU A 353 35.42 -4.53 -14.87
N ASN A 354 36.57 -3.91 -14.57
CA ASN A 354 36.87 -2.48 -14.87
C ASN A 354 35.93 -1.46 -14.19
N MET A 355 35.26 -1.83 -13.11
CA MET A 355 34.39 -0.94 -12.34
C MET A 355 34.78 -0.97 -10.85
N TYR A 356 34.73 0.18 -10.19
CA TYR A 356 34.85 0.22 -8.73
C TYR A 356 33.64 -0.42 -8.07
N CYS A 357 33.88 -1.19 -7.02
CA CYS A 357 32.87 -1.77 -6.17
C CYS A 357 33.35 -1.84 -4.72
N VAL A 358 32.38 -1.88 -3.80
CA VAL A 358 32.63 -2.25 -2.40
C VAL A 358 32.29 -3.72 -2.19
N VAL A 359 33.20 -4.46 -1.58
CA VAL A 359 32.97 -5.83 -1.13
C VAL A 359 32.33 -5.81 0.25
N TYR A 360 31.01 -5.95 0.30
CA TYR A 360 30.26 -5.96 1.56
C TYR A 360 30.23 -7.36 2.21
N ALA A 361 30.57 -8.42 1.47
CA ALA A 361 30.93 -9.71 2.03
C ALA A 361 31.96 -10.41 1.11
N TRP A 362 33.07 -10.88 1.67
CA TRP A 362 34.05 -11.68 0.94
C TRP A 362 33.51 -13.08 0.68
N ALA A 363 34.09 -13.79 -0.30
CA ALA A 363 33.68 -15.15 -0.66
C ALA A 363 33.64 -16.14 0.53
N HIS A 364 34.55 -16.00 1.50
CA HIS A 364 34.60 -16.86 2.69
C HIS A 364 33.57 -16.48 3.76
N GLU A 365 33.07 -15.24 3.73
CA GLU A 365 31.99 -14.73 4.60
C GLU A 365 30.61 -15.11 4.01
N SER A 366 30.51 -15.12 2.68
CA SER A 366 29.28 -15.36 1.91
C SER A 366 28.71 -16.78 2.04
N GLY A 367 27.38 -16.87 1.95
CA GLY A 367 26.64 -18.13 1.85
C GLY A 367 26.68 -18.74 0.45
N THR A 368 26.98 -17.94 -0.59
CA THR A 368 27.09 -18.43 -1.97
C THR A 368 28.50 -18.92 -2.32
N GLY A 369 29.50 -18.60 -1.50
CA GLY A 369 30.92 -18.83 -1.82
C GLY A 369 31.49 -17.85 -2.85
N GLU A 370 30.72 -16.84 -3.26
CA GLU A 370 31.15 -15.75 -4.13
C GLU A 370 31.20 -14.43 -3.35
N GLU A 371 32.04 -13.49 -3.79
CA GLU A 371 32.03 -12.13 -3.23
C GLU A 371 30.66 -11.47 -3.43
N CYS A 372 30.20 -10.74 -2.43
CA CYS A 372 29.03 -9.90 -2.52
C CYS A 372 29.44 -8.44 -2.70
N LEU A 373 29.09 -7.88 -3.85
CA LEU A 373 29.61 -6.63 -4.38
C LEU A 373 28.49 -5.61 -4.58
N PHE A 374 28.77 -4.35 -4.27
CA PHE A 374 27.91 -3.22 -4.65
C PHE A 374 28.72 -2.26 -5.53
N THR A 375 28.29 -2.08 -6.78
CA THR A 375 29.11 -1.43 -7.81
C THR A 375 28.90 0.08 -7.87
N GLN A 376 29.83 0.80 -8.52
CA GLN A 376 29.69 2.23 -8.79
C GLN A 376 28.39 2.54 -9.57
N ARG A 377 28.01 1.66 -10.50
CA ARG A 377 26.75 1.76 -11.25
C ARG A 377 25.54 1.58 -10.36
N ASP A 378 25.60 0.65 -9.40
CA ASP A 378 24.52 0.43 -8.44
C ASP A 378 24.32 1.69 -7.56
N ILE A 379 25.41 2.30 -7.09
CA ILE A 379 25.37 3.56 -6.32
C ILE A 379 24.66 4.65 -7.13
N PHE A 380 25.10 4.90 -8.37
CA PHE A 380 24.48 5.93 -9.20
C PHE A 380 23.01 5.63 -9.50
N SER A 381 22.66 4.37 -9.75
CA SER A 381 21.26 3.98 -9.98
C SER A 381 20.39 4.23 -8.74
N PHE A 382 20.92 3.98 -7.53
CA PHE A 382 20.22 4.31 -6.29
C PHE A 382 20.07 5.82 -6.09
N MET A 383 21.11 6.59 -6.42
CA MET A 383 21.10 8.05 -6.29
C MET A 383 20.06 8.69 -7.22
N GLU A 384 19.80 8.15 -8.41
CA GLU A 384 18.68 8.57 -9.26
C GLU A 384 17.34 8.40 -8.54
N THR A 385 17.07 7.24 -7.95
CA THR A 385 15.85 6.97 -7.18
C THR A 385 15.67 7.93 -6.01
N LYS A 386 16.73 8.10 -5.21
CA LYS A 386 16.72 9.03 -4.09
C LYS A 386 16.53 10.48 -4.55
N ALA A 387 17.13 10.87 -5.67
CA ALA A 387 17.00 12.21 -6.22
C ALA A 387 15.57 12.48 -6.70
N ALA A 388 14.93 11.51 -7.36
CA ALA A 388 13.53 11.61 -7.76
C ALA A 388 12.62 11.82 -6.55
N ALA A 389 12.76 10.98 -5.51
CA ALA A 389 11.99 11.10 -4.27
C ALA A 389 12.16 12.48 -3.60
N ASN A 390 13.40 12.93 -3.44
CA ASN A 390 13.70 14.23 -2.87
C ASN A 390 13.08 15.39 -3.70
N THR A 391 13.23 15.31 -5.02
CA THR A 391 12.70 16.33 -5.95
C THR A 391 11.18 16.40 -5.89
N MET A 392 10.48 15.26 -5.79
CA MET A 392 9.03 15.23 -5.63
C MET A 392 8.56 15.98 -4.38
N VAL A 393 9.23 15.77 -3.24
CA VAL A 393 8.93 16.52 -2.01
C VAL A 393 9.14 18.02 -2.22
N SER A 394 10.25 18.41 -2.84
CA SER A 394 10.54 19.82 -3.13
C SER A 394 9.47 20.46 -4.02
N TYR A 395 9.00 19.76 -5.08
CA TYR A 395 7.91 20.26 -5.93
C TYR A 395 6.61 20.46 -5.20
N LEU A 396 6.21 19.50 -4.37
CA LEU A 396 4.98 19.61 -3.58
C LEU A 396 5.03 20.83 -2.65
N LEU A 397 6.16 21.02 -1.97
CA LEU A 397 6.38 22.14 -1.06
C LEU A 397 6.41 23.48 -1.79
N GLU A 398 7.18 23.58 -2.88
CA GLU A 398 7.35 24.81 -3.65
C GLU A 398 6.06 25.27 -4.35
N THR A 399 5.19 24.34 -4.74
CA THR A 399 3.91 24.64 -5.39
C THR A 399 3.03 25.55 -4.51
N TYR A 400 3.17 25.44 -3.18
CA TYR A 400 2.50 26.32 -2.21
C TYR A 400 3.44 27.32 -1.53
N GLY A 401 4.69 27.43 -1.99
CA GLY A 401 5.70 28.31 -1.39
C GLY A 401 6.05 27.95 0.06
N ILE A 402 5.95 26.67 0.42
CA ILE A 402 6.16 26.16 1.77
C ILE A 402 7.60 25.69 1.92
N GLY A 403 8.25 26.02 3.04
CA GLY A 403 9.57 25.50 3.38
C GLY A 403 9.51 24.11 4.05
N PRO A 404 10.52 23.24 3.89
CA PRO A 404 10.55 21.92 4.54
C PRO A 404 10.37 21.98 6.07
N GLY A 405 10.89 23.02 6.72
CA GLY A 405 10.79 23.22 8.18
C GLY A 405 9.37 23.40 8.71
N GLU A 406 8.41 23.74 7.83
CA GLU A 406 7.00 23.93 8.17
C GLU A 406 6.24 22.61 8.33
N LEU A 407 6.75 21.50 7.76
CA LEU A 407 6.19 20.16 7.91
C LEU A 407 6.16 19.75 9.38
N LYS A 408 4.95 19.57 9.94
CA LYS A 408 4.77 19.16 11.34
C LYS A 408 4.77 17.66 11.51
N LYS A 409 4.33 16.93 10.48
CA LYS A 409 4.34 15.46 10.46
C LYS A 409 4.75 14.92 9.10
N VAL A 410 5.45 13.79 9.12
CA VAL A 410 5.77 12.98 7.94
C VAL A 410 5.32 11.55 8.23
N TYR A 411 4.39 11.05 7.42
CA TYR A 411 3.86 9.69 7.50
C TYR A 411 4.55 8.82 6.46
N LEU A 412 5.25 7.78 6.92
CA LEU A 412 5.98 6.86 6.06
C LEU A 412 5.21 5.54 5.94
N ALA A 413 4.84 5.18 4.72
CA ALA A 413 4.15 3.95 4.37
C ALA A 413 5.02 3.04 3.49
N GLY A 414 4.50 1.86 3.19
CA GLY A 414 5.16 0.85 2.37
C GLY A 414 6.22 0.05 3.12
N ALA A 415 6.81 -0.92 2.42
CA ALA A 415 7.87 -1.76 2.98
C ALA A 415 9.09 -0.92 3.41
N PHE A 416 9.40 0.15 2.67
CA PHE A 416 10.53 1.03 2.98
C PHE A 416 10.28 1.87 4.23
N GLY A 417 9.08 2.46 4.40
CA GLY A 417 8.77 3.21 5.61
C GLY A 417 8.94 2.37 6.89
N ARG A 418 8.70 1.05 6.80
CA ARG A 418 8.80 0.12 7.94
C ARG A 418 10.23 -0.27 8.32
N TYR A 419 11.09 -0.55 7.33
CA TYR A 419 12.38 -1.19 7.57
C TYR A 419 13.59 -0.27 7.37
N LEU A 420 13.43 0.88 6.73
CA LEU A 420 14.54 1.81 6.55
C LEU A 420 14.95 2.48 7.87
N ASN A 421 16.25 2.58 8.07
CA ASN A 421 16.80 3.41 9.12
C ASN A 421 16.59 4.90 8.78
N LEU A 422 15.79 5.59 9.60
CA LEU A 422 15.48 7.00 9.40
C LEU A 422 16.74 7.88 9.33
N GLU A 423 17.75 7.61 10.16
CA GLU A 423 19.00 8.37 10.16
C GLU A 423 19.79 8.17 8.87
N SER A 424 19.86 6.94 8.37
CA SER A 424 20.54 6.63 7.11
C SER A 424 19.81 7.25 5.93
N ALA A 425 18.48 7.17 5.90
CA ALA A 425 17.64 7.77 4.86
C ALA A 425 17.78 9.31 4.80
N ILE A 426 17.83 9.99 5.96
CA ILE A 426 18.14 11.43 6.02
C ILE A 426 19.58 11.70 5.57
N THR A 427 20.54 10.86 5.99
CA THR A 427 21.98 11.00 5.65
C THR A 427 22.25 10.96 4.16
N ILE A 428 21.53 10.13 3.41
CA ILE A 428 21.64 10.08 1.95
C ILE A 428 20.73 11.10 1.24
N GLY A 429 19.90 11.83 1.99
CA GLY A 429 18.96 12.84 1.48
C GLY A 429 17.65 12.30 0.90
N LEU A 430 17.30 11.05 1.19
CA LEU A 430 16.01 10.46 0.77
C LEU A 430 14.84 11.15 1.46
N TYR A 431 15.01 11.52 2.73
CA TYR A 431 14.04 12.28 3.52
C TYR A 431 14.56 13.67 3.85
N PRO A 432 13.67 14.66 4.05
CA PRO A 432 14.07 15.97 4.55
C PRO A 432 14.65 15.85 5.97
N ASP A 433 15.62 16.70 6.31
CA ASP A 433 16.22 16.71 7.65
C ASP A 433 15.31 17.45 8.64
N LEU A 434 14.41 16.69 9.27
CA LEU A 434 13.44 17.20 10.25
C LEU A 434 13.66 16.56 11.63
N PRO A 435 13.08 17.15 12.70
CA PRO A 435 13.02 16.49 14.01
C PRO A 435 12.39 15.09 13.90
N ARG A 436 13.03 14.09 14.52
CA ARG A 436 12.72 12.67 14.33
C ARG A 436 11.33 12.29 14.85
N ASP A 437 10.84 13.02 15.84
CA ASP A 437 9.49 12.90 16.41
C ASP A 437 8.37 13.35 15.45
N ARG A 438 8.72 14.03 14.35
CA ARG A 438 7.78 14.36 13.26
C ARG A 438 7.51 13.17 12.35
N PHE A 439 8.37 12.15 12.31
CA PHE A 439 8.16 10.97 11.47
C PHE A 439 7.27 9.95 12.17
N THR A 440 6.36 9.34 11.43
CA THR A 440 5.46 8.30 11.92
C THR A 440 5.35 7.21 10.86
N VAL A 441 5.75 5.99 11.24
CA VAL A 441 5.73 4.83 10.35
C VAL A 441 4.35 4.16 10.45
N LEU A 442 3.68 4.00 9.30
CA LEU A 442 2.35 3.38 9.20
C LEU A 442 2.41 1.89 8.80
N GLY A 443 3.54 1.41 8.28
CA GLY A 443 3.64 0.05 7.75
C GLY A 443 2.86 -0.10 6.43
N ASN A 444 2.11 -1.20 6.28
CA ASN A 444 1.22 -1.38 5.12
C ASN A 444 -0.05 -0.53 5.31
N ALA A 445 0.06 0.75 4.93
CA ALA A 445 -1.02 1.71 5.07
C ALA A 445 -2.21 1.40 4.14
N SER A 446 -1.97 0.77 2.99
CA SER A 446 -3.00 0.27 2.07
C SER A 446 -3.93 -0.75 2.75
N LEU A 447 -3.35 -1.79 3.36
CA LEU A 447 -4.11 -2.80 4.10
C LEU A 447 -4.78 -2.23 5.36
N LEU A 448 -4.08 -1.33 6.06
CA LEU A 448 -4.62 -0.67 7.26
C LEU A 448 -5.85 0.18 6.93
N GLY A 449 -5.81 0.96 5.85
CA GLY A 449 -6.97 1.75 5.38
C GLY A 449 -8.15 0.88 4.98
N ALA A 450 -7.92 -0.23 4.26
CA ALA A 450 -8.95 -1.21 3.94
C ALA A 450 -9.60 -1.81 5.20
N TYR A 451 -8.78 -2.19 6.19
CA TYR A 451 -9.25 -2.68 7.49
C TYR A 451 -10.05 -1.63 8.25
N MET A 452 -9.59 -0.38 8.27
CA MET A 452 -10.28 0.73 8.94
C MET A 452 -11.65 0.95 8.33
N LEU A 453 -11.75 0.99 7.00
CA LEU A 453 -13.04 1.16 6.31
C LEU A 453 -13.97 -0.04 6.55
N LEU A 454 -13.44 -1.26 6.50
CA LEU A 454 -14.20 -2.49 6.78
C LEU A 454 -14.85 -2.45 8.18
N THR A 455 -14.16 -1.90 9.16
CA THR A 455 -14.59 -1.85 10.58
C THR A 455 -15.28 -0.54 10.97
N ASP A 456 -15.16 0.51 10.15
CA ASP A 456 -15.84 1.79 10.32
C ASP A 456 -16.41 2.38 9.02
N ALA A 457 -17.70 2.12 8.81
CA ALA A 457 -18.53 2.63 7.74
C ALA A 457 -18.54 4.16 7.62
N LYS A 458 -18.26 4.90 8.70
CA LYS A 458 -18.17 6.37 8.62
C LYS A 458 -17.03 6.85 7.72
N LEU A 459 -16.04 5.99 7.49
CA LEU A 459 -14.92 6.29 6.60
C LEU A 459 -15.31 6.16 5.12
N TYR A 460 -16.49 5.61 4.79
CA TYR A 460 -16.96 5.51 3.40
C TYR A 460 -17.10 6.89 2.76
N ASP A 461 -17.89 7.77 3.38
CA ASP A 461 -18.09 9.15 2.90
C ASP A 461 -16.75 9.91 2.85
N THR A 462 -15.86 9.59 3.78
CA THR A 462 -14.54 10.18 3.81
C THR A 462 -13.71 9.75 2.60
N ALA A 463 -13.62 8.44 2.33
CA ALA A 463 -12.87 7.89 1.21
C ALA A 463 -13.36 8.44 -0.13
N GLU A 464 -14.68 8.50 -0.33
CA GLU A 464 -15.29 9.09 -1.53
C GLU A 464 -15.00 10.60 -1.61
N SER A 465 -15.07 11.35 -0.51
CA SER A 465 -14.78 12.79 -0.51
C SER A 465 -13.31 13.15 -0.77
N LEU A 466 -12.38 12.23 -0.50
CA LEU A 466 -10.95 12.47 -0.71
C LEU A 466 -10.63 12.58 -2.20
N ILE A 467 -11.36 11.86 -3.07
CA ILE A 467 -11.19 11.93 -4.53
C ILE A 467 -11.32 13.36 -5.03
N GLU A 468 -12.29 14.12 -4.50
CA GLU A 468 -12.58 15.50 -4.92
C GLU A 468 -11.63 16.53 -4.29
N LYS A 469 -10.96 16.18 -3.18
CA LYS A 469 -10.08 17.08 -2.42
C LYS A 469 -8.62 16.99 -2.81
N ILE A 470 -8.24 15.93 -3.50
CA ILE A 470 -6.86 15.66 -3.89
C ILE A 470 -6.61 16.29 -5.25
N ASP A 471 -5.77 17.32 -5.28
CA ASP A 471 -5.18 17.83 -6.50
C ASP A 471 -4.00 16.95 -6.90
N TYR A 472 -3.89 16.59 -8.18
CA TYR A 472 -2.79 15.80 -8.70
C TYR A 472 -1.83 16.65 -9.52
N LEU A 473 -0.59 16.75 -9.05
CA LEU A 473 0.50 17.43 -9.75
C LEU A 473 1.18 16.46 -10.72
N SER A 474 0.95 16.67 -12.02
CA SER A 474 1.63 15.91 -13.06
C SER A 474 3.10 16.31 -13.17
N LEU A 475 4.00 15.50 -12.59
CA LEU A 475 5.44 15.72 -12.67
C LEU A 475 5.99 15.60 -14.10
N GLY A 476 5.28 14.92 -15.00
CA GLY A 476 5.65 14.83 -16.41
C GLY A 476 5.54 16.19 -17.13
N GLU A 477 4.76 17.13 -16.60
CA GLU A 477 4.60 18.48 -17.14
C GLU A 477 5.55 19.50 -16.48
N ALA A 478 6.27 19.09 -15.42
CA ALA A 478 7.21 19.93 -14.71
C ALA A 478 8.52 20.10 -15.53
N GLN A 479 8.63 21.23 -16.24
CA GLN A 479 9.75 21.49 -17.17
C GLN A 479 11.13 21.51 -16.49
N ASP A 480 11.20 21.95 -15.24
CA ASP A 480 12.43 22.07 -14.46
C ASP A 480 12.73 20.83 -13.58
N PHE A 481 11.97 19.74 -13.72
CA PHE A 481 12.06 18.58 -12.81
C PHE A 481 13.43 17.93 -12.90
N LEU A 482 13.89 17.63 -14.11
CA LEU A 482 15.22 17.06 -14.33
C LEU A 482 16.33 18.00 -13.86
N THR A 483 16.15 19.31 -14.05
CA THR A 483 17.12 20.32 -13.60
C THR A 483 17.26 20.32 -12.09
N LYS A 484 16.16 20.30 -11.34
CA LYS A 484 16.18 20.20 -9.87
C LYS A 484 16.72 18.86 -9.40
N MET A 485 16.36 17.79 -10.10
CA MET A 485 16.83 16.45 -9.79
C MET A 485 18.36 16.34 -9.84
N TYR A 486 19.07 17.08 -10.70
CA TYR A 486 20.54 17.11 -10.70
C TYR A 486 21.14 17.52 -9.36
N ALA A 487 20.57 18.53 -8.68
CA ALA A 487 21.00 18.96 -7.35
C ALA A 487 20.74 17.85 -6.31
N ALA A 488 19.60 17.18 -6.44
CA ALA A 488 19.22 16.07 -5.57
C ALA A 488 19.98 14.77 -5.82
N LYS A 489 20.79 14.65 -6.88
CA LYS A 489 21.66 13.49 -7.09
C LYS A 489 22.80 13.41 -6.10
N PHE A 490 23.23 14.51 -5.48
CA PHE A 490 24.32 14.50 -4.52
C PHE A 490 23.89 14.01 -3.13
N LEU A 491 24.83 13.57 -2.30
CA LEU A 491 24.62 13.11 -0.93
C LEU A 491 24.97 14.19 0.10
N PRO A 492 24.05 14.55 1.03
CA PRO A 492 22.60 14.34 0.94
C PRO A 492 21.93 15.24 -0.12
N HIS A 493 22.56 16.34 -0.52
CA HIS A 493 22.08 17.28 -1.54
C HIS A 493 23.24 18.24 -1.88
N THR A 494 23.20 18.97 -3.00
CA THR A 494 24.19 20.04 -3.27
C THR A 494 24.09 21.19 -2.27
N ASP A 495 22.89 21.42 -1.75
CA ASP A 495 22.64 22.33 -0.62
C ASP A 495 22.75 21.56 0.69
N LEU A 496 23.92 21.63 1.32
CA LEU A 496 24.15 20.96 2.61
C LEU A 496 23.45 21.67 3.77
N ASP A 497 23.07 22.94 3.64
CA ASP A 497 22.46 23.70 4.74
C ASP A 497 21.02 23.22 5.01
N ALA A 498 20.39 22.58 4.02
CA ALA A 498 19.14 21.84 4.18
C ALA A 498 19.28 20.55 5.04
N TYR A 499 20.51 20.12 5.36
CA TYR A 499 20.81 18.88 6.10
C TYR A 499 21.75 19.11 7.30
N PRO A 500 21.38 19.96 8.26
CA PRO A 500 22.26 20.35 9.36
C PRO A 500 22.69 19.17 10.25
N SER A 501 21.84 18.17 10.46
CA SER A 501 22.21 16.98 11.26
C SER A 501 23.26 16.12 10.56
N VAL A 502 23.23 16.08 9.22
CA VAL A 502 24.21 15.35 8.41
C VAL A 502 25.55 16.07 8.40
N GLN A 503 25.54 17.41 8.25
CA GLN A 503 26.74 18.23 8.39
C GLN A 503 27.44 17.98 9.72
N GLU A 504 26.69 17.93 10.82
CA GLU A 504 27.22 17.70 12.15
C GLU A 504 27.85 16.29 12.27
N LYS A 505 27.17 15.25 11.77
CA LYS A 505 27.73 13.88 11.72
C LYS A 505 29.02 13.80 10.91
N LEU A 506 29.07 14.48 9.75
CA LEU A 506 30.27 14.52 8.92
C LEU A 506 31.44 15.18 9.65
N LYS A 507 31.20 16.26 10.42
CA LYS A 507 32.24 16.88 11.26
C LYS A 507 32.73 15.88 12.31
N GLN A 508 31.82 15.24 13.03
CA GLN A 508 32.16 14.30 14.11
C GLN A 508 32.95 13.07 13.63
N ARG A 509 32.62 12.52 12.46
CA ARG A 509 33.32 11.34 11.89
C ARG A 509 34.67 11.68 11.24
N ARG A 510 34.87 12.93 10.83
CA ARG A 510 36.11 13.42 10.20
C ARG A 510 37.11 14.04 11.19
N THR A 511 36.74 14.15 12.46
CA THR A 511 37.62 14.55 13.57
C THR A 511 38.15 13.30 14.25
#